data_AF-A0A7Y6AF89-F1
#
_entry.id   AF-A0A7Y6AF89-F1
#
_cell.length_a   1.000
_cell.length_b   1.000
_cell.length_c   1.000
_cell.angle_alpha   90.00
_cell.angle_beta   90.00
_cell.angle_gamma   90.00
#
_symmetry.space_group_name_H-M   'P 1'
#
loop_
_entity.id
_entity.type
_entity.pdbx_description
1 polymer ?
#
loop_
_entity_poly.entity_id
_entity_poly.type
_entity_poly.pdbx_seq_one_letter_code
_entity_poly.pdbx_strand_id
1 'polypeptide(L)'
;MIRRSLSAIVLGALLAAGCADESGDLDRDDVPTPVGLDLADVVLTPQRPLGKGELQRAADTIRKRAEALGLRVEFTEPRDGAVALRVSVRGLGLAAEERVAQLGRSATVDLRPVLAMAGLPSGAVYEGAVPPDARPAFDALACAGTPVDPPAKPPDPPQSTTVACDPDGDRKYALAPVALDGGDIRRADAVYPTSAEDSVGGWHVELHLTAEGAHDFRELTSRLQSGRDYPTGSLAVVWRGVVISAPNAAALTEDGRVVVVSGNFTERTADELAGIITAGTLPVAFTVTSYVHTS
;
A
#
# COMPACT_ATOMS: atom_id res chain seq x y z
N MET A 1 23.52 52.61 12.36
CA MET A 1 23.65 53.67 13.39
C MET A 1 22.63 53.38 14.49
N ILE A 2 23.15 53.23 15.70
CA ILE A 2 22.45 52.90 16.94
C ILE A 2 21.65 54.12 17.40
N ARG A 3 20.39 53.95 17.87
CA ARG A 3 19.84 54.78 18.95
C ARG A 3 18.69 54.08 19.68
N ARG A 4 19.00 53.68 20.91
CA ARG A 4 18.07 53.35 22.00
C ARG A 4 17.37 54.64 22.46
N SER A 5 16.13 54.54 22.94
CA SER A 5 15.62 55.43 24.00
C SER A 5 14.55 54.69 24.81
N LEU A 6 14.87 54.53 26.09
CA LEU A 6 13.96 54.20 27.17
C LEU A 6 13.13 55.44 27.54
N SER A 7 11.88 55.25 27.93
CA SER A 7 11.23 56.04 28.99
C SER A 7 10.20 55.17 29.69
N ALA A 8 10.23 55.25 31.01
CA ALA A 8 9.46 54.46 31.96
C ALA A 8 8.45 55.37 32.69
N ILE A 9 7.67 54.75 33.60
CA ILE A 9 7.06 55.33 34.81
C ILE A 9 5.74 56.10 34.57
N VAL A 10 4.63 55.99 35.31
CA VAL A 10 4.14 55.28 36.53
C VAL A 10 2.63 55.63 36.68
N LEU A 11 1.93 55.01 37.65
CA LEU A 11 0.70 55.45 38.36
C LEU A 11 -0.62 54.86 37.80
N GLY A 12 -1.53 54.26 38.58
CA GLY A 12 -1.65 54.05 40.02
C GLY A 12 -3.00 53.35 40.29
N ALA A 13 -3.04 52.50 41.31
CA ALA A 13 -4.23 51.81 41.79
C ALA A 13 -5.13 52.74 42.64
N LEU A 14 -6.45 52.48 42.70
CA LEU A 14 -7.23 52.16 43.92
C LEU A 14 -8.77 52.29 43.72
N LEU A 15 -9.46 51.15 43.91
CA LEU A 15 -10.62 50.85 44.78
C LEU A 15 -11.82 51.82 44.95
N ALA A 16 -13.02 51.32 44.66
CA ALA A 16 -14.22 51.28 45.55
C ALA A 16 -15.32 50.43 44.87
N ALA A 17 -15.67 49.25 45.37
CA ALA A 17 -16.73 48.95 46.36
C ALA A 17 -18.17 48.91 45.76
N GLY A 18 -18.76 47.71 45.74
CA GLY A 18 -20.18 47.49 45.45
C GLY A 18 -20.54 46.00 45.54
N CYS A 19 -21.16 45.59 46.63
CA CYS A 19 -21.66 44.24 46.90
C CYS A 19 -23.07 44.04 46.32
N ALA A 20 -23.32 42.87 45.71
CA ALA A 20 -24.58 42.09 45.75
C ALA A 20 -24.33 40.82 44.90
N ASP A 21 -24.13 39.65 45.50
CA ASP A 21 -25.17 38.63 45.73
C ASP A 21 -25.81 38.13 44.43
N GLU A 22 -25.19 37.13 43.79
CA GLU A 22 -25.94 36.19 42.96
C GLU A 22 -25.27 34.81 43.06
N SER A 23 -26.09 33.85 43.44
CA SER A 23 -25.78 32.47 43.77
C SER A 23 -25.40 31.72 42.50
N GLY A 24 -24.19 31.17 42.45
CA GLY A 24 -23.74 30.33 41.34
C GLY A 24 -22.85 29.23 41.88
N ASP A 25 -23.41 28.04 41.87
CA ASP A 25 -22.90 26.81 42.45
C ASP A 25 -21.46 26.45 42.03
N LEU A 26 -20.80 25.72 42.92
CA LEU A 26 -19.49 25.13 42.73
C LEU A 26 -19.54 24.09 41.60
N ASP A 27 -19.01 24.40 40.42
CA ASP A 27 -18.50 23.36 39.51
C ASP A 27 -16.98 23.48 39.42
N ARG A 28 -16.37 22.86 40.44
CA ARG A 28 -14.99 22.43 40.43
C ARG A 28 -14.99 21.09 39.71
N ASP A 29 -14.07 20.93 38.77
CA ASP A 29 -13.71 19.70 38.06
C ASP A 29 -14.43 19.44 36.72
N ASP A 30 -14.11 20.26 35.72
CA ASP A 30 -13.96 19.74 34.35
C ASP A 30 -12.50 19.90 33.91
N VAL A 31 -11.62 19.18 34.61
CA VAL A 31 -10.36 18.75 34.00
C VAL A 31 -10.79 17.75 32.93
N PRO A 32 -10.49 17.97 31.63
CA PRO A 32 -10.76 16.96 30.63
C PRO A 32 -10.06 15.68 31.09
N THR A 33 -10.82 14.66 31.46
CA THR A 33 -10.26 13.32 31.64
C THR A 33 -9.42 13.04 30.41
N PRO A 34 -8.15 12.63 30.54
CA PRO A 34 -7.37 12.19 29.40
C PRO A 34 -8.19 11.10 28.73
N VAL A 35 -8.77 11.40 27.56
CA VAL A 35 -9.47 10.42 26.76
C VAL A 35 -8.43 9.35 26.49
N GLY A 36 -8.68 8.14 27.00
CA GLY A 36 -7.76 7.02 26.86
C GLY A 36 -7.26 6.95 25.42
N LEU A 37 -5.94 6.85 25.29
CA LEU A 37 -5.34 6.59 23.99
C LEU A 37 -5.76 5.17 23.64
N ASP A 38 -6.74 5.06 22.74
CA ASP A 38 -7.22 3.81 22.17
C ASP A 38 -6.08 3.18 21.36
N LEU A 39 -5.29 2.34 22.04
CA LEU A 39 -4.02 1.79 21.61
C LEU A 39 -4.11 0.28 21.51
N ALA A 40 -3.38 -0.28 20.56
CA ALA A 40 -3.16 -1.72 20.46
C ALA A 40 -1.68 -2.05 20.54
N ASP A 41 -1.33 -2.97 21.44
CA ASP A 41 -0.05 -3.67 21.46
C ASP A 41 -0.14 -4.93 20.61
N VAL A 42 0.76 -5.03 19.65
CA VAL A 42 0.70 -6.07 18.62
C VAL A 42 2.07 -6.71 18.47
N VAL A 43 2.09 -8.04 18.40
CA VAL A 43 3.29 -8.81 18.07
C VAL A 43 3.09 -9.52 16.74
N LEU A 44 3.94 -9.17 15.78
CA LEU A 44 4.02 -9.76 14.45
C LEU A 44 5.20 -10.72 14.37
N THR A 45 4.93 -12.01 14.19
CA THR A 45 5.97 -13.06 14.11
C THR A 45 6.20 -13.48 12.66
N PRO A 46 7.46 -13.51 12.18
CA PRO A 46 7.77 -13.91 10.80
C PRO A 46 7.54 -15.41 10.60
N GLN A 47 7.09 -15.81 9.40
CA GLN A 47 6.85 -17.22 9.06
C GLN A 47 8.13 -18.07 8.98
N ARG A 48 9.30 -17.42 8.89
CA ARG A 48 10.61 -18.06 9.05
C ARG A 48 11.50 -17.21 9.95
N PRO A 49 12.50 -17.80 10.62
CA PRO A 49 13.50 -17.02 11.36
C PRO A 49 14.22 -16.01 10.46
N LEU A 50 14.40 -14.79 10.97
CA LEU A 50 15.11 -13.69 10.32
C LEU A 50 16.36 -13.30 11.11
N GLY A 51 17.41 -12.88 10.40
CA GLY A 51 18.58 -12.26 11.04
C GLY A 51 18.25 -10.87 11.61
N LYS A 52 19.07 -10.36 12.55
CA LYS A 52 18.83 -9.06 13.20
C LYS A 52 18.62 -7.90 12.21
N GLY A 53 19.43 -7.84 11.15
CA GLY A 53 19.31 -6.80 10.12
C GLY A 53 18.05 -6.94 9.27
N GLU A 54 17.61 -8.16 8.96
CA GLU A 54 16.34 -8.40 8.25
C GLU A 54 15.14 -8.03 9.13
N LEU A 55 15.20 -8.36 10.43
CA LEU A 55 14.14 -8.06 11.38
C LEU A 55 14.01 -6.54 11.62
N GLN A 56 15.13 -5.82 11.67
CA GLN A 56 15.12 -4.35 11.74
C GLN A 56 14.50 -3.73 10.50
N ARG A 57 14.90 -4.19 9.30
CA ARG A 57 14.29 -3.71 8.05
C ARG A 57 12.79 -4.00 8.01
N ALA A 58 12.37 -5.18 8.45
CA ALA A 58 10.96 -5.54 8.53
C ALA A 58 10.19 -4.64 9.51
N ALA A 59 10.76 -4.34 10.69
CA ALA A 59 10.19 -3.39 11.64
C ALA A 59 10.01 -1.99 11.03
N ASP A 60 11.02 -1.48 10.32
CA ASP A 60 10.93 -0.19 9.62
C ASP A 60 9.86 -0.20 8.52
N THR A 61 9.74 -1.28 7.76
CA THR A 61 8.68 -1.45 6.74
C THR A 61 7.29 -1.52 7.38
N ILE A 62 7.11 -2.30 8.45
CA ILE A 62 5.83 -2.41 9.18
C ILE A 62 5.38 -1.05 9.71
N ARG A 63 6.32 -0.27 10.29
CA ARG A 63 6.04 1.09 10.75
C ARG A 63 5.56 1.99 9.62
N LYS A 64 6.29 2.04 8.51
CA LYS A 64 5.90 2.84 7.33
C LYS A 64 4.52 2.46 6.80
N ARG A 65 4.18 1.17 6.79
CA ARG A 65 2.85 0.69 6.39
C ARG A 65 1.77 1.14 7.35
N ALA A 66 2.03 1.09 8.65
CA ALA A 66 1.08 1.53 9.64
C ALA A 66 0.76 3.01 9.46
N GLU A 67 1.79 3.83 9.29
CA GLU A 67 1.66 5.26 8.97
C GLU A 67 0.89 5.48 7.66
N ALA A 68 1.19 4.71 6.61
CA ALA A 68 0.50 4.79 5.33
C ALA A 68 -0.99 4.39 5.40
N LEU A 69 -1.36 3.49 6.30
CA LEU A 69 -2.76 3.14 6.59
C LEU A 69 -3.45 4.13 7.55
N GLY A 70 -2.80 5.26 7.85
CA GLY A 70 -3.30 6.29 8.76
C GLY A 70 -3.21 5.92 10.24
N LEU A 71 -2.48 4.87 10.60
CA LEU A 71 -2.26 4.48 11.99
C LEU A 71 -1.17 5.36 12.60
N ARG A 72 -1.44 5.95 13.76
CA ARG A 72 -0.40 6.61 14.54
C ARG A 72 0.42 5.55 15.27
N VAL A 73 1.69 5.42 14.91
CA VAL A 73 2.63 4.49 15.54
C VAL A 73 3.29 5.16 16.74
N GLU A 74 3.21 4.55 17.92
CA GLU A 74 3.97 5.00 19.09
C GLU A 74 5.39 4.43 19.07
N PHE A 75 5.52 3.13 18.78
CA PHE A 75 6.81 2.49 18.55
C PHE A 75 6.67 1.27 17.64
N THR A 76 7.79 0.87 17.04
CA THR A 76 7.92 -0.40 16.33
C THR A 76 9.36 -0.89 16.49
N GLU A 77 9.55 -2.04 17.11
CA GLU A 77 10.87 -2.54 17.45
C GLU A 77 10.97 -4.07 17.30
N PRO A 78 12.12 -4.60 16.86
CA PRO A 78 12.42 -6.02 16.95
C PRO A 78 12.41 -6.51 18.41
N ARG A 79 11.66 -7.58 18.70
CA ARG A 79 11.61 -8.20 20.03
C ARG A 79 11.50 -9.71 19.91
N ASP A 80 12.43 -10.44 20.51
CA ASP A 80 12.43 -11.91 20.59
C ASP A 80 12.23 -12.63 19.24
N GLY A 81 12.83 -12.10 18.17
CA GLY A 81 12.71 -12.66 16.82
C GLY A 81 11.41 -12.27 16.07
N ALA A 82 10.56 -11.46 16.71
CA ALA A 82 9.34 -10.87 16.16
C ALA A 82 9.47 -9.33 16.05
N VAL A 83 8.43 -8.69 15.55
CA VAL A 83 8.27 -7.23 15.55
C VAL A 83 7.14 -6.87 16.50
N ALA A 84 7.44 -6.09 17.53
CA ALA A 84 6.43 -5.50 18.39
C ALA A 84 6.09 -4.11 17.86
N LEU A 85 4.80 -3.78 17.74
CA LEU A 85 4.35 -2.42 17.48
C LEU A 85 3.24 -2.00 18.43
N ARG A 86 3.23 -0.71 18.79
CA ARG A 86 2.10 -0.07 19.46
C ARG A 86 1.53 1.01 18.56
N VAL A 87 0.22 0.93 18.30
CA VAL A 87 -0.49 1.81 17.38
C VAL A 87 -1.78 2.33 17.96
N SER A 88 -2.14 3.57 17.62
CA SER A 88 -3.48 4.10 17.82
C SER A 88 -4.45 3.39 16.89
N VAL A 89 -5.45 2.72 17.47
CA VAL A 89 -6.54 2.07 16.74
C VAL A 89 -7.85 2.84 16.82
N ARG A 90 -7.80 4.06 17.35
CA ARG A 90 -8.93 5.00 17.37
C ARG A 90 -9.60 5.10 16.00
N GLY A 91 -10.92 4.89 15.98
CA GLY A 91 -11.76 5.06 14.79
C GLY A 91 -11.76 3.85 13.84
N LEU A 92 -11.04 2.77 14.15
CA LEU A 92 -11.03 1.56 13.32
C LEU A 92 -12.15 0.58 13.66
N GLY A 93 -12.77 0.74 14.83
CA GLY A 93 -13.84 -0.13 15.31
C GLY A 93 -13.42 -1.61 15.33
N LEU A 94 -14.37 -2.50 15.00
CA LEU A 94 -14.17 -3.94 15.05
C LEU A 94 -13.17 -4.49 14.02
N ALA A 95 -12.77 -3.69 13.02
CA ALA A 95 -11.81 -4.08 11.99
C ALA A 95 -10.35 -3.74 12.34
N ALA A 96 -10.09 -3.19 13.54
CA ALA A 96 -8.77 -2.74 13.96
C ALA A 96 -7.69 -3.83 13.84
N GLU A 97 -7.98 -5.03 14.35
CA GLU A 97 -7.06 -6.15 14.32
C GLU A 97 -6.76 -6.60 12.89
N GLU A 98 -7.76 -6.66 12.02
CA GLU A 98 -7.58 -7.04 10.62
C GLU A 98 -6.72 -6.03 9.85
N ARG A 99 -6.97 -4.73 10.04
CA ARG A 99 -6.14 -3.67 9.45
C ARG A 99 -4.69 -3.72 9.93
N VAL A 100 -4.49 -4.02 11.21
CA VAL A 100 -3.14 -4.24 11.77
C VAL A 100 -2.49 -5.50 11.21
N ALA A 101 -3.26 -6.58 11.00
CA ALA A 101 -2.75 -7.81 10.40
C ALA A 101 -2.28 -7.59 8.95
N GLN A 102 -2.85 -6.61 8.22
CA GLN A 102 -2.38 -6.25 6.88
C GLN A 102 -0.94 -5.74 6.87
N LEU A 103 -0.44 -5.15 7.96
CA LEU A 103 0.93 -4.62 8.06
C LEU A 103 1.98 -5.70 7.84
N GLY A 104 1.74 -6.91 8.37
CA GLY A 104 2.65 -8.05 8.32
C GLY A 104 2.61 -8.84 7.01
N ARG A 105 1.68 -8.55 6.09
CA ARG A 105 1.54 -9.32 4.84
C ARG A 105 2.72 -9.05 3.91
N SER A 106 3.31 -10.04 3.26
CA SER A 106 4.28 -9.73 2.21
C SER A 106 3.57 -8.98 1.09
N ALA A 107 4.03 -7.76 0.77
CA ALA A 107 3.49 -6.98 -0.34
C ALA A 107 4.59 -6.87 -1.38
N THR A 108 4.73 -7.91 -2.19
CA THR A 108 5.48 -7.82 -3.44
C THR A 108 4.50 -7.38 -4.51
N VAL A 109 4.84 -6.29 -5.19
CA VAL A 109 4.23 -5.94 -6.47
C VAL A 109 5.20 -6.40 -7.54
N ASP A 110 4.71 -7.27 -8.42
CA ASP A 110 5.48 -7.78 -9.54
C ASP A 110 4.89 -7.20 -10.82
N LEU A 111 5.75 -6.69 -11.71
CA LEU A 111 5.38 -6.32 -13.06
C LEU A 111 5.79 -7.48 -13.97
N ARG A 112 4.80 -8.17 -14.52
CA ARG A 112 4.96 -9.39 -15.32
C ARG A 112 4.37 -9.21 -16.71
N PRO A 113 5.14 -9.39 -17.78
CA PRO A 113 4.62 -9.38 -19.13
C PRO A 113 3.52 -10.43 -19.30
N VAL A 114 2.45 -10.08 -20.03
CA VAL A 114 1.37 -11.00 -20.33
C VAL A 114 1.74 -11.84 -21.55
N LEU A 115 1.66 -13.17 -21.41
CA LEU A 115 1.93 -14.13 -22.49
C LEU A 115 0.64 -14.56 -23.20
N ALA A 116 -0.46 -14.65 -22.47
CA ALA A 116 -1.77 -14.98 -23.01
C ALA A 116 -2.90 -14.46 -22.14
N MET A 117 -4.05 -14.21 -22.77
CA MET A 117 -5.29 -13.81 -22.12
C MET A 117 -6.45 -14.68 -22.57
N ALA A 118 -7.26 -15.13 -21.62
CA ALA A 118 -8.51 -15.83 -21.90
C ALA A 118 -9.69 -15.16 -21.19
N GLY A 119 -10.82 -15.10 -21.89
CA GLY A 119 -12.08 -14.63 -21.35
C GLY A 119 -12.84 -15.77 -20.69
N LEU A 120 -13.53 -15.48 -19.59
CA LEU A 120 -14.40 -16.42 -18.89
C LEU A 120 -15.87 -16.16 -19.25
N PRO A 121 -16.73 -17.19 -19.18
CA PRO A 121 -16.49 -18.55 -18.67
C PRO A 121 -15.87 -19.52 -19.69
N SER A 122 -15.73 -19.14 -20.96
CA SER A 122 -15.27 -20.07 -22.01
C SER A 122 -13.83 -20.56 -21.80
N GLY A 123 -12.99 -19.75 -21.14
CA GLY A 123 -11.57 -20.03 -20.95
C GLY A 123 -10.78 -20.02 -22.28
N ALA A 124 -11.41 -19.56 -23.36
CA ALA A 124 -10.78 -19.52 -24.68
C ALA A 124 -9.75 -18.37 -24.71
N VAL A 125 -8.52 -18.71 -25.09
CA VAL A 125 -7.46 -17.74 -25.33
C VAL A 125 -7.83 -16.93 -26.56
N TYR A 126 -7.97 -15.61 -26.38
CA TYR A 126 -8.27 -14.68 -27.49
C TYR A 126 -7.03 -13.89 -27.91
N GLU A 127 -5.97 -13.90 -27.10
CA GLU A 127 -4.71 -13.22 -27.39
C GLU A 127 -3.51 -13.95 -26.78
N GLY A 128 -2.40 -13.99 -27.51
CA GLY A 128 -1.17 -14.65 -27.08
C GLY A 128 -1.23 -16.18 -27.08
N ALA A 129 -0.27 -16.81 -26.40
CA ALA A 129 -0.15 -18.27 -26.31
C ALA A 129 0.30 -18.71 -24.91
N VAL A 130 -0.44 -19.65 -24.31
CA VAL A 130 -0.12 -20.19 -22.98
C VAL A 130 1.09 -21.13 -23.10
N PRO A 131 2.20 -20.88 -22.38
CA PRO A 131 3.36 -21.76 -22.37
C PRO A 131 3.03 -23.19 -21.91
N PRO A 132 3.70 -24.23 -22.42
CA PRO A 132 3.41 -25.63 -22.07
C PRO A 132 3.52 -25.95 -20.57
N ASP A 133 4.47 -25.31 -19.89
CA ASP A 133 4.72 -25.43 -18.45
C ASP A 133 3.61 -24.80 -17.59
N ALA A 134 3.01 -23.71 -18.07
CA ALA A 134 1.89 -23.04 -17.37
C ALA A 134 0.51 -23.59 -17.76
N ARG A 135 0.42 -24.36 -18.85
CA ARG A 135 -0.85 -24.83 -19.42
C ARG A 135 -1.75 -25.57 -18.42
N PRO A 136 -1.25 -26.54 -17.62
CA PRO A 136 -2.10 -27.24 -16.66
C PRO A 136 -2.69 -26.31 -15.59
N ALA A 137 -1.88 -25.39 -15.07
CA ALA A 137 -2.33 -24.40 -14.09
C ALA A 137 -3.35 -23.43 -14.71
N PHE A 138 -3.10 -23.00 -15.95
CA PHE A 138 -3.99 -22.12 -16.69
C PHE A 138 -5.36 -22.77 -16.92
N ASP A 139 -5.39 -24.01 -17.39
CA ASP A 139 -6.63 -24.74 -17.69
C ASP A 139 -7.43 -25.02 -16.40
N ALA A 140 -6.74 -25.32 -15.28
CA ALA A 140 -7.37 -25.56 -13.98
C ALA A 140 -7.83 -24.28 -13.26
N LEU A 141 -7.31 -23.11 -13.61
CA LEU A 141 -7.62 -21.86 -12.94
C LEU A 141 -9.08 -21.43 -13.19
N ALA A 142 -9.83 -21.31 -12.10
CA ALA A 142 -11.19 -20.79 -12.06
C ALA A 142 -11.21 -19.43 -11.32
N CYS A 143 -11.69 -18.37 -11.96
CA CYS A 143 -11.63 -17.00 -11.44
C CYS A 143 -12.93 -16.51 -10.81
N ALA A 144 -13.82 -17.40 -10.41
CA ALA A 144 -15.10 -17.01 -9.84
C ALA A 144 -14.88 -16.22 -8.52
N GLY A 145 -15.15 -14.92 -8.55
CA GLY A 145 -15.24 -14.06 -7.37
C GLY A 145 -13.93 -13.85 -6.62
N THR A 146 -12.84 -13.51 -7.30
CA THR A 146 -11.59 -13.11 -6.63
C THR A 146 -11.83 -11.87 -5.76
N PRO A 147 -11.62 -11.93 -4.43
CA PRO A 147 -11.75 -10.75 -3.59
C PRO A 147 -10.71 -9.70 -3.98
N VAL A 148 -11.07 -8.41 -3.87
CA VAL A 148 -10.15 -7.26 -4.03
C VAL A 148 -8.93 -7.37 -3.08
N ASP A 149 -9.07 -8.13 -1.98
CA ASP A 149 -7.98 -8.53 -1.08
C ASP A 149 -7.88 -10.07 -1.02
N PRO A 150 -7.14 -10.72 -1.95
CA PRO A 150 -6.99 -12.17 -1.93
C PRO A 150 -6.28 -12.62 -0.65
N PRO A 151 -6.59 -13.82 -0.11
CA PRO A 151 -5.86 -14.39 1.03
C PRO A 151 -4.36 -14.47 0.70
N ALA A 152 -3.50 -14.42 1.72
CA ALA A 152 -2.04 -14.45 1.53
C ALA A 152 -1.60 -15.78 0.88
N LYS A 153 -1.53 -15.80 -0.45
CA LYS A 153 -0.80 -16.82 -1.20
C LYS A 153 0.70 -16.51 -1.06
N PRO A 154 1.57 -17.53 -0.89
CA PRO A 154 3.00 -17.33 -1.05
C PRO A 154 3.27 -16.62 -2.38
N PRO A 155 4.17 -15.62 -2.42
CA PRO A 155 4.51 -14.95 -3.66
C PRO A 155 4.98 -15.97 -4.68
N ASP A 156 4.53 -15.80 -5.91
CA ASP A 156 4.91 -16.69 -6.99
C ASP A 156 6.43 -16.58 -7.25
N PRO A 157 7.13 -17.68 -7.58
CA PRO A 157 8.56 -17.62 -7.84
C PRO A 157 8.85 -16.60 -8.96
N PRO A 158 9.87 -15.72 -8.80
CA PRO A 158 10.08 -14.63 -9.73
C PRO A 158 10.51 -15.12 -11.12
N GLN A 159 11.15 -16.29 -11.19
CA GLN A 159 11.69 -16.87 -12.41
C GLN A 159 10.69 -17.80 -13.13
N SER A 160 9.48 -17.97 -12.61
CA SER A 160 8.50 -18.91 -13.15
C SER A 160 7.38 -18.19 -13.89
N THR A 161 6.92 -18.80 -14.98
CA THR A 161 5.64 -18.49 -15.60
C THR A 161 4.53 -18.80 -14.61
N THR A 162 3.60 -17.86 -14.43
CA THR A 162 2.48 -18.02 -13.49
C THR A 162 1.15 -17.74 -14.17
N VAL A 163 0.06 -18.06 -13.47
CA VAL A 163 -1.29 -17.78 -13.92
C VAL A 163 -2.06 -17.06 -12.84
N ALA A 164 -2.88 -16.10 -13.24
CA ALA A 164 -3.62 -15.26 -12.31
C ALA A 164 -4.92 -14.78 -12.95
N CYS A 165 -5.90 -14.51 -12.08
CA CYS A 165 -7.18 -13.94 -12.48
C CYS A 165 -7.10 -12.42 -12.52
N ASP A 166 -7.96 -11.81 -13.33
CA ASP A 166 -8.26 -10.39 -13.18
C ASP A 166 -9.11 -10.14 -11.92
N PRO A 167 -9.23 -8.88 -11.47
CA PRO A 167 -9.96 -8.56 -10.24
C PRO A 167 -11.45 -8.91 -10.35
N ASP A 168 -12.03 -8.73 -11.53
CA ASP A 168 -13.46 -8.91 -11.77
C ASP A 168 -13.85 -10.39 -11.96
N GLY A 169 -12.86 -11.27 -12.18
CA GLY A 169 -13.06 -12.71 -12.42
C GLY A 169 -13.49 -13.05 -13.86
N ASP A 170 -13.48 -12.06 -14.75
CA ASP A 170 -13.91 -12.18 -16.15
C ASP A 170 -12.77 -12.64 -17.06
N ARG A 171 -11.52 -12.54 -16.61
CA ARG A 171 -10.35 -12.96 -17.39
C ARG A 171 -9.33 -13.69 -16.53
N LYS A 172 -8.53 -14.50 -17.22
CA LYS A 172 -7.31 -15.09 -16.67
C LYS A 172 -6.13 -14.87 -17.59
N TYR A 173 -4.95 -14.76 -16.99
CA TYR A 173 -3.69 -14.44 -17.64
C TYR A 173 -2.69 -15.58 -17.46
N ALA A 174 -1.90 -15.83 -18.50
CA ALA A 174 -0.60 -16.48 -18.37
C ALA A 174 0.46 -15.38 -18.35
N LEU A 175 1.32 -15.40 -17.34
CA LEU A 175 2.25 -14.33 -17.02
C LEU A 175 3.68 -14.84 -17.11
N ALA A 176 4.54 -14.06 -17.76
CA ALA A 176 5.96 -14.34 -17.82
C ALA A 176 6.62 -14.22 -16.43
N PRO A 177 7.90 -14.63 -16.30
CA PRO A 177 8.71 -14.27 -15.14
C PRO A 177 8.67 -12.76 -14.83
N VAL A 178 8.96 -12.42 -13.58
CA VAL A 178 9.03 -11.04 -13.09
C VAL A 178 10.04 -10.27 -13.91
N ALA A 179 9.57 -9.16 -14.50
CA ALA A 179 10.42 -8.25 -15.25
C ALA A 179 10.85 -7.05 -14.41
N LEU A 180 9.97 -6.55 -13.53
CA LEU A 180 10.31 -5.58 -12.48
C LEU A 180 9.59 -5.95 -11.20
N ASP A 181 10.17 -5.61 -10.05
CA ASP A 181 9.58 -5.87 -8.74
C ASP A 181 9.47 -4.60 -7.87
N GLY A 182 9.01 -4.76 -6.63
CA GLY A 182 8.85 -3.65 -5.70
C GLY A 182 10.15 -2.90 -5.37
N GLY A 183 11.33 -3.49 -5.61
CA GLY A 183 12.64 -2.83 -5.48
C GLY A 183 12.91 -1.80 -6.58
N ASP A 184 12.27 -1.95 -7.73
CA ASP A 184 12.35 -1.00 -8.86
C ASP A 184 11.46 0.22 -8.65
N ILE A 185 10.60 0.20 -7.63
CA ILE A 185 9.64 1.26 -7.31
C ILE A 185 10.17 2.11 -6.16
N ARG A 186 10.33 3.40 -6.41
CA ARG A 186 10.77 4.39 -5.41
C ARG A 186 9.61 4.82 -4.50
N ARG A 187 8.44 5.06 -5.10
CA ARG A 187 7.19 5.43 -4.40
C ARG A 187 6.00 5.19 -5.33
N ALA A 188 4.81 5.17 -4.75
CA ALA A 188 3.54 5.14 -5.48
C ALA A 188 2.62 6.24 -4.95
N ASP A 189 1.90 6.91 -5.85
CA ASP A 189 0.99 8.00 -5.53
C ASP A 189 -0.41 7.68 -6.07
N ALA A 190 -1.45 7.91 -5.27
CA ALA A 190 -2.84 7.83 -5.74
C ALA A 190 -3.23 9.16 -6.37
N VAL A 191 -3.75 9.12 -7.60
CA VAL A 191 -4.02 10.32 -8.40
C VAL A 191 -5.45 10.27 -8.94
N TYR A 192 -6.14 11.40 -8.83
CA TYR A 192 -7.39 11.66 -9.55
C TYR A 192 -7.10 12.62 -10.70
N PRO A 193 -7.45 12.27 -11.96
CA PRO A 193 -7.21 13.13 -13.10
C PRO A 193 -7.99 14.44 -12.96
N THR A 194 -7.29 15.56 -13.13
CA THR A 194 -7.89 16.90 -12.99
C THR A 194 -8.16 17.57 -14.33
N SER A 195 -7.65 16.98 -15.42
CA SER A 195 -7.82 17.47 -16.79
C SER A 195 -8.47 16.41 -17.68
N ALA A 196 -9.18 16.85 -18.73
CA ALA A 196 -9.73 15.95 -19.74
C ALA A 196 -8.67 15.35 -20.67
N GLU A 197 -7.42 15.85 -20.59
CA GLU A 197 -6.26 15.36 -21.34
C GLU A 197 -5.70 14.08 -20.69
N ASP A 198 -5.88 13.92 -19.39
CA ASP A 198 -5.56 12.70 -18.65
C ASP A 198 -6.66 11.65 -18.91
N SER A 199 -6.39 10.75 -19.84
CA SER A 199 -7.37 9.78 -20.40
C SER A 199 -7.78 8.66 -19.42
N VAL A 200 -7.24 8.67 -18.20
CA VAL A 200 -7.42 7.62 -17.20
C VAL A 200 -8.68 7.95 -16.39
N GLY A 201 -9.87 7.66 -16.91
CA GLY A 201 -11.13 8.05 -16.27
C GLY A 201 -11.33 7.43 -14.88
N GLY A 202 -10.89 8.13 -13.82
CA GLY A 202 -11.05 7.74 -12.42
C GLY A 202 -9.73 7.70 -11.62
N TRP A 203 -9.83 7.30 -10.36
CA TRP A 203 -8.66 7.11 -9.50
C TRP A 203 -7.70 6.07 -10.08
N HIS A 204 -6.41 6.36 -10.04
CA HIS A 204 -5.35 5.44 -10.46
C HIS A 204 -4.12 5.58 -9.55
N VAL A 205 -3.19 4.64 -9.67
CA VAL A 205 -1.93 4.67 -8.92
C VAL A 205 -0.77 4.89 -9.88
N GLU A 206 0.02 5.92 -9.63
CA GLU A 206 1.26 6.21 -10.33
C GLU A 206 2.44 5.58 -9.60
N LEU A 207 3.11 4.60 -10.23
CA LEU A 207 4.34 4.01 -9.71
C LEU A 207 5.54 4.82 -10.21
N HIS A 208 6.22 5.51 -9.31
CA HIS A 208 7.46 6.19 -9.61
C HIS A 208 8.64 5.24 -9.45
N LEU A 209 9.33 4.98 -10.55
CA LEU A 209 10.45 4.05 -10.58
C LEU A 209 11.74 4.68 -10.03
N THR A 210 12.67 3.82 -9.60
CA THR A 210 14.07 4.18 -9.38
C THR A 210 14.75 4.47 -10.73
N ALA A 211 16.00 4.97 -10.71
CA ALA A 211 16.74 5.21 -11.94
C ALA A 211 17.02 3.90 -12.72
N GLU A 212 17.33 2.83 -12.00
CA GLU A 212 17.54 1.48 -12.54
C GLU A 212 16.21 0.89 -13.04
N GLY A 213 15.15 0.95 -12.21
CA GLY A 213 13.82 0.52 -12.61
C GLY A 213 13.30 1.23 -13.86
N ALA A 214 13.52 2.55 -13.99
CA ALA A 214 13.14 3.31 -15.19
C ALA A 214 13.98 2.94 -16.43
N HIS A 215 15.21 2.45 -16.26
CA HIS A 215 15.98 1.91 -17.37
C HIS A 215 15.37 0.59 -17.85
N ASP A 216 15.16 -0.35 -16.94
CA ASP A 216 14.67 -1.70 -17.24
C ASP A 216 13.22 -1.66 -17.75
N PHE A 217 12.43 -0.75 -17.21
CA PHE A 217 11.06 -0.50 -17.67
C PHE A 217 10.99 -0.02 -19.12
N ARG A 218 11.92 0.86 -19.55
CA ARG A 218 11.98 1.32 -20.94
C ARG A 218 12.39 0.20 -21.89
N GLU A 219 13.36 -0.62 -21.50
CA GLU A 219 13.75 -1.80 -22.29
C GLU A 219 12.57 -2.76 -22.42
N LEU A 220 11.90 -3.07 -21.31
CA LEU A 220 10.72 -3.93 -21.31
C LEU A 220 9.60 -3.37 -22.19
N THR A 221 9.31 -2.09 -22.07
CA THR A 221 8.28 -1.40 -22.86
C THR A 221 8.57 -1.49 -24.35
N SER A 222 9.83 -1.30 -24.76
CA SER A 222 10.25 -1.46 -26.16
C SER A 222 10.00 -2.89 -26.67
N ARG A 223 10.30 -3.89 -25.84
CA ARG A 223 10.05 -5.31 -26.17
C ARG A 223 8.55 -5.60 -26.29
N LEU A 224 7.73 -5.10 -25.37
CA LEU A 224 6.26 -5.22 -25.39
C LEU A 224 5.68 -4.58 -26.66
N GLN A 225 6.11 -3.35 -26.99
CA GLN A 225 5.65 -2.63 -28.19
C GLN A 225 6.08 -3.30 -29.49
N SER A 226 7.21 -4.01 -29.51
CA SER A 226 7.65 -4.77 -30.69
C SER A 226 6.72 -5.95 -31.03
N GLY A 227 5.96 -6.46 -30.05
CA GLY A 227 5.10 -7.63 -30.18
C GLY A 227 5.83 -8.95 -30.45
N ARG A 228 7.18 -8.97 -30.46
CA ARG A 228 7.96 -10.18 -30.79
C ARG A 228 8.06 -11.16 -29.63
N ASP A 229 8.40 -10.65 -28.46
CA ASP A 229 8.60 -11.46 -27.26
C ASP A 229 7.28 -11.68 -26.49
N TYR A 230 6.40 -10.67 -26.56
CA TYR A 230 5.15 -10.60 -25.83
C TYR A 230 4.03 -10.19 -26.79
N PRO A 231 3.36 -11.17 -27.44
CA PRO A 231 2.37 -10.90 -28.48
C PRO A 231 1.19 -10.04 -28.02
N THR A 232 0.90 -10.01 -26.71
CA THR A 232 -0.19 -9.19 -26.18
C THR A 232 0.19 -7.72 -26.01
N GLY A 233 1.49 -7.41 -25.96
CA GLY A 233 1.98 -6.06 -25.66
C GLY A 233 1.51 -5.50 -24.31
N SER A 234 1.04 -6.35 -23.39
CA SER A 234 0.46 -5.94 -22.11
C SER A 234 1.39 -6.27 -20.94
N LEU A 235 1.34 -5.45 -19.91
CA LEU A 235 2.12 -5.61 -18.69
C LEU A 235 1.16 -5.79 -17.50
N ALA A 236 1.15 -6.96 -16.89
CA ALA A 236 0.35 -7.20 -15.69
C ALA A 236 1.08 -6.64 -14.47
N VAL A 237 0.35 -5.86 -13.67
CA VAL A 237 0.71 -5.52 -12.31
C VAL A 237 0.06 -6.56 -11.41
N VAL A 238 0.89 -7.35 -10.76
CA VAL A 238 0.48 -8.47 -9.92
C VAL A 238 0.75 -8.13 -8.48
N TRP A 239 -0.27 -8.28 -7.66
CA TRP A 239 -0.15 -8.17 -6.22
C TRP A 239 -0.64 -9.46 -5.58
N ARG A 240 0.27 -10.16 -4.90
CA ARG A 240 -0.03 -11.41 -4.15
C ARG A 240 -0.67 -12.51 -5.03
N GLY A 241 -0.22 -12.62 -6.27
CA GLY A 241 -0.69 -13.63 -7.23
C GLY A 241 -2.03 -13.31 -7.91
N VAL A 242 -2.57 -12.10 -7.70
CA VAL A 242 -3.75 -11.58 -8.42
C VAL A 242 -3.32 -10.42 -9.30
N VAL A 243 -3.81 -10.38 -10.54
CA VAL A 243 -3.60 -9.24 -11.43
C VAL A 243 -4.52 -8.13 -10.98
N ILE A 244 -3.96 -6.98 -10.59
CA ILE A 244 -4.74 -5.79 -10.23
C ILE A 244 -4.98 -4.88 -11.43
N SER A 245 -4.09 -4.93 -12.43
CA SER A 245 -4.19 -4.19 -13.68
C SER A 245 -3.33 -4.86 -14.76
N ALA A 246 -3.73 -4.78 -16.02
CA ALA A 246 -2.94 -5.30 -17.15
C ALA A 246 -3.02 -4.36 -18.37
N PRO A 247 -2.49 -3.13 -18.28
CA PRO A 247 -2.54 -2.17 -19.38
C PRO A 247 -1.63 -2.58 -20.54
N ASN A 248 -1.94 -2.06 -21.73
CA ASN A 248 -1.08 -2.17 -22.90
C ASN A 248 0.08 -1.18 -22.81
N ALA A 249 1.26 -1.60 -23.29
CA ALA A 249 2.51 -0.83 -23.24
C ALA A 249 2.49 0.49 -24.03
N ALA A 250 1.48 0.70 -24.89
CA ALA A 250 1.27 1.95 -25.61
C ALA A 250 0.75 3.09 -24.73
N ALA A 251 0.30 2.81 -23.49
CA ALA A 251 -0.22 3.80 -22.55
C ALA A 251 0.82 4.31 -21.53
N LEU A 252 2.12 4.04 -21.77
CA LEU A 252 3.19 4.37 -20.83
C LEU A 252 3.79 5.75 -21.12
N THR A 253 4.04 6.54 -20.07
CA THR A 253 4.45 7.96 -20.17
C THR A 253 5.79 8.14 -20.89
N GLU A 254 5.93 9.21 -21.69
CA GLU A 254 7.13 9.49 -22.52
C GLU A 254 8.44 9.56 -21.71
N ASP A 255 8.37 9.93 -20.42
CA ASP A 255 9.53 10.02 -19.54
C ASP A 255 10.01 8.66 -18.99
N GLY A 256 9.21 7.59 -19.12
CA GLY A 256 9.57 6.22 -18.70
C GLY A 256 9.83 6.05 -17.20
N ARG A 257 9.47 7.04 -16.37
CA ARG A 257 9.67 7.02 -14.90
C ARG A 257 8.40 6.72 -14.12
N VAL A 258 7.24 6.81 -14.76
CA VAL A 258 5.94 6.64 -14.13
C VAL A 258 5.15 5.57 -14.86
N VAL A 259 4.76 4.54 -14.12
CA VAL A 259 3.84 3.51 -14.58
C VAL A 259 2.46 3.83 -14.03
N VAL A 260 1.48 4.01 -14.91
CA VAL A 260 0.09 4.23 -14.49
C VAL A 260 -0.59 2.88 -14.33
N VAL A 261 -1.08 2.61 -13.12
CA VAL A 261 -1.88 1.44 -12.76
C VAL A 261 -3.34 1.89 -12.67
N SER A 262 -4.11 1.58 -13.70
CA SER A 262 -5.53 1.89 -13.80
C SER A 262 -6.40 0.67 -13.47
N GLY A 263 -7.63 0.91 -13.03
CA GLY A 263 -8.59 -0.13 -12.65
C GLY A 263 -9.84 0.47 -12.01
N ASN A 264 -10.68 -0.37 -11.42
CA ASN A 264 -11.88 0.05 -10.68
C ASN A 264 -11.53 0.57 -9.27
N PHE A 265 -10.60 1.52 -9.17
CA PHE A 265 -10.17 2.07 -7.89
C PHE A 265 -11.14 3.16 -7.38
N THR A 266 -11.43 3.08 -6.08
CA THR A 266 -11.87 4.22 -5.26
C THR A 266 -10.67 4.98 -4.71
N GLU A 267 -10.86 6.23 -4.27
CA GLU A 267 -9.84 7.03 -3.53
C GLU A 267 -9.15 6.19 -2.46
N ARG A 268 -9.95 5.64 -1.53
CA ARG A 268 -9.46 4.81 -0.42
C ARG A 268 -8.63 3.62 -0.89
N THR A 269 -9.09 2.87 -1.89
CA THR A 269 -8.36 1.69 -2.38
C THR A 269 -7.10 2.05 -3.15
N ALA A 270 -7.08 3.21 -3.85
CA ALA A 270 -5.89 3.71 -4.51
C ALA A 270 -4.84 4.16 -3.48
N ASP A 271 -5.26 4.89 -2.46
CA ASP A 271 -4.40 5.33 -1.34
C ASP A 271 -3.82 4.14 -0.58
N GLU A 272 -4.65 3.15 -0.23
CA GLU A 272 -4.20 1.94 0.45
C GLU A 272 -3.14 1.19 -0.38
N LEU A 273 -3.36 1.04 -1.68
CA LEU A 273 -2.41 0.39 -2.58
C LEU A 273 -1.10 1.20 -2.70
N ALA A 274 -1.19 2.50 -2.95
CA ALA A 274 -0.04 3.40 -3.07
C ALA A 274 0.80 3.43 -1.80
N GLY A 275 0.14 3.49 -0.63
CA GLY A 275 0.78 3.45 0.67
C GLY A 275 1.53 2.14 0.94
N ILE A 276 0.91 1.00 0.63
CA ILE A 276 1.53 -0.32 0.80
C ILE A 276 2.77 -0.48 -0.11
N ILE A 277 2.68 -0.03 -1.35
CA ILE A 277 3.79 -0.09 -2.31
C ILE A 277 4.94 0.82 -1.85
N THR A 278 4.65 2.07 -1.48
CA THR A 278 5.65 3.04 -1.02
C THR A 278 6.37 2.59 0.24
N ALA A 279 5.68 1.90 1.13
CA ALA A 279 6.29 1.38 2.35
C ALA A 279 7.29 0.24 2.08
N GLY A 280 7.23 -0.39 0.91
CA GLY A 280 8.18 -1.40 0.44
C GLY A 280 7.79 -2.83 0.82
N THR A 281 8.65 -3.78 0.41
CA THR A 281 8.43 -5.21 0.59
C THR A 281 8.87 -5.70 1.98
N LEU A 282 8.21 -6.74 2.49
CA LEU A 282 8.69 -7.46 3.68
C LEU A 282 9.50 -8.69 3.25
N PRO A 283 10.62 -9.00 3.93
CA PRO A 283 11.46 -10.17 3.60
C PRO A 283 10.72 -11.50 3.66
N VAL A 284 9.70 -11.58 4.52
CA VAL A 284 8.73 -12.68 4.62
C VAL A 284 7.41 -12.15 5.13
N ALA A 285 6.35 -12.94 4.98
CA ALA A 285 5.09 -12.67 5.67
C ALA A 285 5.26 -12.83 7.19
N PHE A 286 4.53 -11.99 7.92
CA PHE A 286 4.38 -12.00 9.37
C PHE A 286 2.93 -12.30 9.73
N THR A 287 2.74 -12.89 10.90
CA THR A 287 1.44 -13.24 11.45
C THR A 287 1.25 -12.56 12.79
N VAL A 288 0.04 -12.07 13.07
CA VAL A 288 -0.29 -11.53 14.39
C VAL A 288 -0.35 -12.70 15.36
N THR A 289 0.54 -12.70 16.35
CA THR A 289 0.58 -13.73 17.41
C THR A 289 0.12 -13.21 18.76
N SER A 290 0.03 -11.89 18.91
CA SER A 290 -0.55 -11.24 20.08
C SER A 290 -1.18 -9.92 19.65
N TYR A 291 -2.38 -9.67 20.16
CA TYR A 291 -3.10 -8.40 20.00
C TYR A 291 -3.74 -8.07 21.35
N VAL A 292 -3.33 -6.95 21.94
CA VAL A 292 -3.87 -6.47 23.22
C VAL A 292 -4.34 -5.04 23.01
N HIS A 293 -5.65 -4.84 23.09
CA HIS A 293 -6.28 -3.54 23.00
C HIS A 293 -6.36 -2.90 24.39
N THR A 294 -5.96 -1.63 24.50
CA THR A 294 -6.09 -0.80 25.69
C THR A 294 -6.88 0.46 25.33
N SER A 295 -8.08 0.59 25.90
CA SER A 295 -8.97 1.76 25.73
C SER A 295 -8.79 2.79 26.82
#